data_AF-A0A2V6W6Q8-F1
#
_entry.id   AF-A0A2V6W6Q8-F1
#
_cell.length_a   1.000
_cell.length_b   1.000
_cell.length_c   1.000
_cell.angle_alpha   90.00
_cell.angle_beta   90.00
_cell.angle_gamma   90.00
#
_symmetry.space_group_name_H-M   'P 1'
#
loop_
_entity.id
_entity.type
_entity.pdbx_description
1 polymer ?
#
loop_
_entity_poly.entity_id
_entity_poly.type
_entity_poly.pdbx_seq_one_letter_code
_entity_poly.pdbx_strand_id
1 'polypeptide(L)'
;MRCALIVPLGALALLTGCATPGPYRTMSVVFDEPAPATLGTDLDELHIAQVVARLLRDRLDLPFPQTTTVRVYVNQTTFAEGLVRDGAQIRDEAWDRARVGIAVASPQGLFLRGDLLAGMRLSERVGVIAHELAHVSQMEMGRGGPSTPASWILEGHADWVKYQVFELLGMRTYSESREEIKRTILRARTPIRFFPPLGDLAGADRWTDASIRLGWAPTYGQAFLAIDMLVERYGIESLNTYQRRFSTDADALSHWPSVFPITSSEFVRQFRARLEQLGGTGPRGTLAVADR
;
A
#
# COMPACT_ATOMS: atom_id res chain seq x y z
N MET A 1 54.50 -38.39 54.80
CA MET A 1 54.73 -37.14 54.05
C MET A 1 53.65 -37.00 52.99
N ARG A 2 53.09 -35.79 52.88
CA ARG A 2 51.92 -35.40 52.08
C ARG A 2 52.23 -35.38 50.58
N CYS A 3 51.30 -35.83 49.74
CA CYS A 3 51.12 -35.45 48.33
C CYS A 3 49.65 -35.76 47.97
N ALA A 4 48.71 -34.82 48.19
CA ALA A 4 48.27 -33.78 47.25
C ALA A 4 47.40 -34.34 46.12
N LEU A 5 46.07 -34.20 46.30
CA LEU A 5 45.05 -34.32 45.26
C LEU A 5 45.33 -33.30 44.16
N ILE A 6 45.34 -33.75 42.91
CA ILE A 6 45.20 -32.88 41.73
C ILE A 6 43.81 -33.14 41.16
N VAL A 7 42.91 -32.18 41.39
CA VAL A 7 41.63 -32.06 40.70
C VAL A 7 41.91 -31.37 39.35
N PRO A 8 41.51 -31.92 38.20
CA PRO A 8 41.63 -31.19 36.94
C PRO A 8 40.56 -30.10 36.89
N LEU A 9 41.00 -28.84 36.73
CA LEU A 9 40.14 -27.72 36.36
C LEU A 9 39.49 -28.00 35.00
N GLY A 10 38.16 -28.10 34.98
CA GLY A 10 37.39 -28.04 33.75
C GLY A 10 37.44 -26.62 33.19
N ALA A 11 38.01 -26.45 32.00
CA ALA A 11 37.90 -25.22 31.23
C ALA A 11 36.47 -25.11 30.69
N LEU A 12 35.67 -24.24 31.30
CA LEU A 12 34.37 -23.85 30.77
C LEU A 12 34.61 -22.90 29.57
N ALA A 13 34.54 -23.42 28.35
CA ALA A 13 34.53 -22.60 27.15
C ALA A 13 33.18 -21.86 27.06
N LEU A 14 33.17 -20.59 27.46
CA LEU A 14 32.07 -19.67 27.19
C LEU A 14 32.01 -19.46 25.67
N LEU A 15 31.12 -20.18 25.00
CA LEU A 15 30.69 -19.87 23.64
C LEU A 15 29.88 -18.56 23.69
N THR A 16 30.57 -17.42 23.62
CA THR A 16 29.92 -16.16 23.26
C THR A 16 29.60 -16.24 21.77
N GLY A 17 28.49 -16.91 21.45
CA GLY A 17 27.91 -16.88 20.12
C GLY A 17 27.50 -15.44 19.81
N CYS A 18 28.30 -14.74 19.01
CA CYS A 18 27.84 -13.55 18.32
C CYS A 18 26.66 -13.98 17.47
N ALA A 19 25.44 -13.62 17.87
CA ALA A 19 24.26 -13.82 17.06
C ALA A 19 24.47 -13.07 15.74
N THR A 20 24.80 -13.79 14.67
CA THR A 20 24.76 -13.24 13.33
C THR A 20 23.34 -12.71 13.10
N PRO A 21 23.17 -11.44 12.70
CA PRO A 21 21.85 -10.91 12.39
C PRO A 21 21.14 -11.84 11.41
N GLY A 22 19.94 -12.30 11.76
CA GLY A 22 19.14 -13.15 10.88
C GLY A 22 18.82 -12.44 9.56
N PRO A 23 18.41 -13.19 8.51
CA PRO A 23 18.17 -12.62 7.17
C PRO A 23 16.98 -11.64 7.13
N TYR A 24 16.18 -11.58 8.21
CA TYR A 24 15.07 -10.66 8.40
C TYR A 24 14.74 -10.50 9.88
N ARG A 25 14.04 -9.40 10.21
CA ARG A 25 13.28 -9.22 11.45
C ARG A 25 11.81 -9.50 11.17
N THR A 26 11.05 -9.95 12.16
CA THR A 26 9.64 -10.31 11.96
C THR A 26 8.79 -9.97 13.18
N MET A 27 7.52 -9.67 12.94
CA MET A 27 6.49 -9.67 13.97
C MET A 27 5.16 -10.22 13.43
N SER A 28 4.27 -10.62 14.33
CA SER A 28 2.83 -10.67 14.02
C SER A 28 2.18 -9.37 14.48
N VAL A 29 1.32 -8.79 13.65
CA VAL A 29 0.52 -7.62 14.02
C VAL A 29 -0.46 -8.02 15.12
N VAL A 30 -0.48 -7.26 16.20
CA VAL A 30 -1.35 -7.46 17.36
C VAL A 30 -2.37 -6.33 17.47
N PHE A 31 -3.58 -6.71 17.82
CA PHE A 31 -4.78 -5.91 17.70
C PHE A 31 -5.49 -5.70 19.05
N ASP A 32 -4.83 -6.07 20.14
CA ASP A 32 -5.38 -6.08 21.50
C ASP A 32 -5.47 -4.69 22.14
N GLU A 33 -4.83 -3.70 21.54
CA GLU A 33 -4.81 -2.31 22.00
C GLU A 33 -5.36 -1.39 20.91
N PRO A 34 -5.96 -0.24 21.29
CA PRO A 34 -6.43 0.75 20.33
C PRO A 34 -5.26 1.38 19.56
N ALA A 35 -5.56 1.91 18.37
CA ALA A 35 -4.62 2.67 17.59
C ALA A 35 -4.07 3.89 18.34
N PRO A 36 -2.74 4.08 18.39
CA PRO A 36 -2.15 5.24 19.05
C PRO A 36 -2.34 6.51 18.21
N ALA A 37 -2.37 7.66 18.87
CA ALA A 37 -2.52 8.96 18.22
C ALA A 37 -1.24 9.48 17.55
N THR A 38 -0.08 8.88 17.85
CA THR A 38 1.23 9.25 17.28
C THR A 38 2.07 8.00 17.04
N LEU A 39 3.14 8.11 16.27
CA LEU A 39 4.11 7.01 16.09
C LEU A 39 4.88 6.68 17.38
N GLY A 40 4.99 7.60 18.34
CA GLY A 40 5.90 7.45 19.48
C GLY A 40 7.37 7.68 19.12
N THR A 41 8.28 7.19 19.95
CA THR A 41 9.73 7.41 19.81
C THR A 41 10.47 6.27 19.13
N ASP A 42 9.90 5.07 19.12
CA ASP A 42 10.43 3.97 18.31
C ASP A 42 10.03 4.21 16.85
N LEU A 43 11.01 4.23 15.97
CA LEU A 43 10.84 4.52 14.55
C LEU A 43 11.38 3.36 13.71
N ASP A 44 11.41 2.15 14.24
CA ASP A 44 11.72 0.97 13.46
C ASP A 44 10.54 0.55 12.56
N GLU A 45 10.82 -0.13 11.44
CA GLU A 45 9.80 -0.51 10.45
C GLU A 45 8.74 -1.45 11.00
N LEU A 46 9.11 -2.31 11.95
CA LEU A 46 8.14 -3.16 12.62
C LEU A 46 7.19 -2.24 13.42
N HIS A 47 7.68 -1.47 14.38
CA HIS A 47 6.80 -0.60 15.17
C HIS A 47 5.89 0.31 14.30
N ILE A 48 6.42 0.88 13.22
CA ILE A 48 5.60 1.64 12.26
C ILE A 48 4.48 0.79 11.67
N ALA A 49 4.76 -0.43 11.19
CA ALA A 49 3.74 -1.31 10.65
C ALA A 49 2.68 -1.70 11.69
N GLN A 50 3.06 -1.90 12.95
CA GLN A 50 2.12 -2.17 14.04
C GLN A 50 1.18 -0.98 14.30
N VAL A 51 1.72 0.24 14.36
CA VAL A 51 0.93 1.46 14.55
C VAL A 51 -0.02 1.68 13.36
N VAL A 52 0.50 1.60 12.14
CA VAL A 52 -0.25 1.82 10.91
C VAL A 52 -1.37 0.78 10.76
N ALA A 53 -1.11 -0.50 11.00
CA ALA A 53 -2.13 -1.54 10.93
C ALA A 53 -3.29 -1.28 11.91
N ARG A 54 -2.99 -0.85 13.15
CA ARG A 54 -4.03 -0.47 14.12
C ARG A 54 -4.82 0.75 13.65
N LEU A 55 -4.17 1.77 13.07
CA LEU A 55 -4.87 2.93 12.51
C LEU A 55 -5.82 2.53 11.38
N LEU A 56 -5.37 1.71 10.44
CA LEU A 56 -6.22 1.22 9.35
C LEU A 56 -7.45 0.48 9.90
N ARG A 57 -7.27 -0.41 10.88
CA ARG A 57 -8.38 -1.15 11.49
C ARG A 57 -9.32 -0.23 12.29
N ASP A 58 -8.78 0.51 13.26
CA ASP A 58 -9.60 1.19 14.28
C ASP A 58 -10.15 2.53 13.83
N ARG A 59 -9.51 3.18 12.86
CA ARG A 59 -9.85 4.54 12.43
C ARG A 59 -10.38 4.61 11.01
N LEU A 60 -10.05 3.62 10.17
CA LEU A 60 -10.50 3.56 8.77
C LEU A 60 -11.41 2.35 8.48
N ASP A 61 -11.74 1.54 9.50
CA ASP A 61 -12.61 0.36 9.41
C ASP A 61 -12.16 -0.64 8.31
N LEU A 62 -10.84 -0.77 8.16
CA LEU A 62 -10.25 -1.67 7.17
C LEU A 62 -9.98 -3.05 7.79
N PRO A 63 -10.53 -4.15 7.22
CA PRO A 63 -10.35 -5.49 7.78
C PRO A 63 -8.91 -5.97 7.59
N PHE A 64 -8.47 -6.86 8.48
CA PHE A 64 -7.20 -7.57 8.37
C PHE A 64 -7.40 -9.07 8.56
N PRO A 65 -6.56 -9.91 7.93
CA PRO A 65 -6.48 -11.32 8.28
C PRO A 65 -6.24 -11.52 9.78
N GLN A 66 -6.81 -12.58 10.36
CA GLN A 66 -6.61 -12.95 11.77
C GLN A 66 -5.13 -13.01 12.17
N THR A 67 -4.27 -13.39 11.23
CA THR A 67 -2.82 -13.34 11.39
C THR A 67 -2.22 -12.57 10.24
N THR A 68 -1.59 -11.44 10.55
CA THR A 68 -0.82 -10.64 9.60
C THR A 68 0.63 -10.60 10.08
N THR A 69 1.57 -11.16 9.31
CA THR A 69 3.00 -11.11 9.67
C THR A 69 3.70 -10.02 8.88
N VAL A 70 4.53 -9.22 9.56
CA VAL A 70 5.40 -8.22 8.93
C VAL A 70 6.84 -8.73 8.99
N ARG A 71 7.52 -8.75 7.85
CA ARG A 71 8.92 -9.17 7.74
C ARG A 71 9.76 -8.07 7.09
N VAL A 72 10.86 -7.70 7.75
CA VAL A 72 11.82 -6.70 7.27
C VAL A 72 13.11 -7.41 6.91
N TYR A 73 13.38 -7.55 5.62
CA TYR A 73 14.52 -8.25 5.07
C TYR A 73 15.73 -7.34 4.95
N VAL A 74 16.92 -7.90 5.18
CA VAL A 74 18.15 -7.10 5.21
C VAL A 74 18.55 -6.55 3.84
N ASN A 75 18.23 -7.23 2.73
CA ASN A 75 18.60 -6.81 1.38
C ASN A 75 17.72 -7.48 0.30
N GLN A 76 18.02 -7.20 -0.98
CA GLN A 76 17.30 -7.76 -2.13
C GLN A 76 17.25 -9.28 -2.15
N THR A 77 18.39 -9.93 -1.89
CA THR A 77 18.51 -11.38 -1.99
C THR A 77 17.62 -12.04 -0.96
N THR A 78 17.72 -11.63 0.30
CA THR A 78 16.90 -12.22 1.37
C THR A 78 15.44 -11.88 1.21
N PHE A 79 15.11 -10.70 0.65
CA PHE A 79 13.74 -10.33 0.31
C PHE A 79 13.15 -11.22 -0.78
N ALA A 80 13.85 -11.42 -1.91
CA ALA A 80 13.38 -12.29 -2.99
C ALA A 80 13.16 -13.73 -2.52
N GLU A 81 14.13 -14.28 -1.77
CA GLU A 81 14.00 -15.60 -1.15
C GLU A 81 12.82 -15.67 -0.19
N GLY A 82 12.62 -14.61 0.60
CA GLY A 82 11.49 -14.46 1.50
C GLY A 82 10.14 -14.42 0.79
N LEU A 83 10.02 -13.70 -0.33
CA LEU A 83 8.79 -13.66 -1.12
C LEU A 83 8.41 -15.05 -1.65
N VAL A 84 9.39 -15.85 -2.07
CA VAL A 84 9.16 -17.23 -2.51
C VAL A 84 8.75 -18.12 -1.33
N ARG A 85 9.54 -18.12 -0.26
CA ARG A 85 9.37 -19.05 0.87
C ARG A 85 8.16 -18.72 1.72
N ASP A 86 8.03 -17.46 2.10
CA ASP A 86 7.10 -16.99 3.13
C ASP A 86 5.89 -16.26 2.53
N GLY A 87 6.06 -15.60 1.37
CA GLY A 87 4.98 -14.94 0.62
C GLY A 87 4.27 -15.84 -0.40
N ALA A 88 4.67 -17.11 -0.49
CA ALA A 88 4.16 -18.11 -1.43
C ALA A 88 4.12 -17.64 -2.89
N GLN A 89 5.08 -16.80 -3.29
CA GLN A 89 5.15 -16.28 -4.67
C GLN A 89 5.91 -17.23 -5.60
N ILE A 90 5.54 -17.19 -6.87
CA ILE A 90 6.28 -17.87 -7.94
C ILE A 90 7.68 -17.27 -8.01
N ARG A 91 8.69 -18.14 -8.13
CA ARG A 91 10.10 -17.75 -8.02
C ARG A 91 10.47 -16.59 -8.94
N ASP A 92 10.21 -16.73 -10.24
CA ASP A 92 10.66 -15.73 -11.21
C ASP A 92 9.93 -14.40 -11.00
N GLU A 93 8.63 -14.43 -10.71
CA GLU A 93 7.85 -13.24 -10.37
C GLU A 93 8.34 -12.55 -9.10
N ALA A 94 8.70 -13.32 -8.07
CA ALA A 94 9.26 -12.80 -6.83
C ALA A 94 10.60 -12.09 -7.06
N TRP A 95 11.45 -12.64 -7.94
CA TRP A 95 12.72 -12.02 -8.29
C TRP A 95 12.54 -10.76 -9.13
N ASP A 96 11.60 -10.74 -10.06
CA ASP A 96 11.27 -9.53 -10.84
C ASP A 96 10.72 -8.42 -9.94
N ARG A 97 9.82 -8.77 -9.00
CA ARG A 97 9.32 -7.83 -7.99
C ARG A 97 10.44 -7.34 -7.08
N ALA A 98 11.35 -8.22 -6.64
CA ALA A 98 12.45 -7.83 -5.75
C ALA A 98 13.46 -6.87 -6.39
N ARG A 99 13.58 -6.86 -7.73
CA ARG A 99 14.47 -5.91 -8.44
C ARG A 99 14.00 -4.46 -8.37
N VAL A 100 12.69 -4.24 -8.25
CA VAL A 100 12.09 -2.90 -8.36
C VAL A 100 11.27 -2.50 -7.12
N GLY A 101 10.81 -3.47 -6.34
CA GLY A 101 9.92 -3.28 -5.20
C GLY A 101 10.66 -3.00 -3.89
N ILE A 102 10.15 -2.02 -3.13
CA ILE A 102 10.57 -1.71 -1.76
C ILE A 102 9.78 -2.55 -0.74
N ALA A 103 8.55 -2.90 -1.10
CA ALA A 103 7.66 -3.65 -0.25
C ALA A 103 6.67 -4.44 -1.11
N VAL A 104 6.11 -5.50 -0.54
CA VAL A 104 5.11 -6.34 -1.18
C VAL A 104 4.12 -6.82 -0.11
N ALA A 105 2.85 -6.53 -0.33
CA ALA A 105 1.75 -7.21 0.36
C ALA A 105 1.45 -8.57 -0.26
N SER A 106 1.07 -9.54 0.58
CA SER A 106 0.54 -10.84 0.17
C SER A 106 -0.52 -11.33 1.18
N PRO A 107 -1.26 -12.42 0.89
CA PRO A 107 -2.17 -13.01 1.86
C PRO A 107 -1.49 -13.45 3.16
N GLN A 108 -0.17 -13.66 3.15
CA GLN A 108 0.64 -14.04 4.31
C GLN A 108 1.16 -12.82 5.11
N GLY A 109 0.89 -11.61 4.64
CA GLY A 109 1.23 -10.35 5.32
C GLY A 109 2.13 -9.44 4.49
N LEU A 110 2.96 -8.66 5.18
CA LEU A 110 3.77 -7.57 4.62
C LEU A 110 5.26 -7.93 4.59
N PHE A 111 5.89 -7.71 3.44
CA PHE A 111 7.29 -8.02 3.19
C PHE A 111 8.00 -6.73 2.81
N LEU A 112 9.09 -6.38 3.50
CA LEU A 112 9.76 -5.08 3.38
C LEU A 112 11.25 -5.22 3.07
N ARG A 113 11.78 -4.39 2.16
CA ARG A 113 13.22 -4.21 1.88
C ARG A 113 13.83 -3.22 2.87
N GLY A 114 14.41 -3.73 3.94
CA GLY A 114 14.99 -2.93 5.02
C GLY A 114 16.15 -2.04 4.58
N ASP A 115 16.99 -2.50 3.64
CA ASP A 115 18.09 -1.72 3.06
C ASP A 115 17.61 -0.46 2.34
N LEU A 116 16.49 -0.56 1.60
CA LEU A 116 15.91 0.59 0.91
C LEU A 116 15.16 1.52 1.88
N LEU A 117 14.39 0.95 2.82
CA LEU A 117 13.65 1.73 3.81
C LEU A 117 14.57 2.52 4.73
N ALA A 118 15.73 1.98 5.12
CA ALA A 118 16.69 2.66 5.98
C ALA A 118 17.22 3.98 5.38
N GLY A 119 17.24 4.11 4.05
CA GLY A 119 17.64 5.33 3.35
C GLY A 119 16.53 6.37 3.17
N MET A 120 15.29 6.06 3.55
CA MET A 120 14.13 6.91 3.31
C MET A 120 13.83 7.83 4.47
N ARG A 121 13.19 8.98 4.18
CA ARG A 121 12.62 9.83 5.21
C ARG A 121 11.49 9.10 5.93
N LEU A 122 11.24 9.46 7.20
CA LEU A 122 10.20 8.81 8.01
C LEU A 122 8.84 8.78 7.30
N SER A 123 8.41 9.90 6.70
CA SER A 123 7.14 9.99 5.98
C SER A 123 7.09 9.08 4.74
N GLU A 124 8.21 8.87 4.05
CA GLU A 124 8.30 7.95 2.92
C GLU A 124 8.15 6.50 3.38
N ARG A 125 8.81 6.10 4.47
CA ARG A 125 8.66 4.76 5.05
C ARG A 125 7.23 4.49 5.53
N VAL A 126 6.65 5.43 6.28
CA VAL A 126 5.25 5.35 6.74
C VAL A 126 4.32 5.27 5.54
N GLY A 127 4.62 6.03 4.49
CA GLY A 127 3.83 6.04 3.27
C GLY A 127 3.81 4.69 2.55
N VAL A 128 4.98 4.07 2.38
CA VAL A 128 5.11 2.72 1.81
C VAL A 128 4.37 1.70 2.67
N ILE A 129 4.60 1.70 3.98
CA ILE A 129 3.98 0.74 4.90
C ILE A 129 2.45 0.87 4.91
N ALA A 130 1.91 2.10 4.90
CA ALA A 130 0.47 2.34 4.86
C ALA A 130 -0.17 1.89 3.55
N HIS A 131 0.49 2.17 2.41
CA HIS A 131 0.04 1.75 1.10
C HIS A 131 -0.04 0.21 1.02
N GLU A 132 1.00 -0.49 1.46
CA GLU A 132 1.05 -1.95 1.37
C GLU A 132 0.12 -2.64 2.37
N LEU A 133 -0.04 -2.10 3.59
CA LEU A 133 -1.04 -2.62 4.53
C LEU A 133 -2.48 -2.40 4.00
N ALA A 134 -2.72 -1.37 3.18
CA ALA A 134 -4.00 -1.23 2.49
C ALA A 134 -4.24 -2.39 1.52
N HIS A 135 -3.21 -2.87 0.81
CA HIS A 135 -3.33 -4.08 -0.02
C HIS A 135 -3.61 -5.34 0.80
N VAL A 136 -2.99 -5.50 1.97
CA VAL A 136 -3.32 -6.59 2.90
C VAL A 136 -4.81 -6.56 3.25
N SER A 137 -5.35 -5.38 3.54
CA SER A 137 -6.77 -5.22 3.81
C SER A 137 -7.65 -5.50 2.60
N GLN A 138 -7.26 -5.05 1.40
CA GLN A 138 -8.01 -5.31 0.17
C GLN A 138 -8.11 -6.80 -0.16
N MET A 139 -7.03 -7.56 0.06
CA MET A 139 -7.04 -9.02 -0.07
C MET A 139 -8.00 -9.67 0.93
N GLU A 140 -8.10 -9.13 2.15
CA GLU A 140 -9.08 -9.60 3.13
C GLU A 140 -10.52 -9.27 2.72
N MET A 141 -10.78 -8.05 2.21
CA MET A 141 -12.10 -7.66 1.69
C MET A 141 -12.58 -8.56 0.55
N GLY A 142 -11.67 -8.97 -0.34
CA GLY A 142 -11.96 -9.85 -1.47
C GLY A 142 -11.76 -11.34 -1.19
N ARG A 143 -11.48 -11.74 0.06
CA ARG A 143 -11.12 -13.11 0.39
C ARG A 143 -12.20 -14.09 -0.09
N GLY A 144 -11.77 -15.13 -0.80
CA GLY A 144 -12.62 -16.23 -1.25
C GLY A 144 -13.19 -16.08 -2.65
N GLY A 145 -13.16 -14.90 -3.25
CA GLY A 145 -13.63 -14.72 -4.62
C GLY A 145 -12.55 -14.90 -5.69
N PRO A 146 -12.95 -15.10 -6.95
CA PRO A 146 -12.04 -15.47 -8.04
C PRO A 146 -11.41 -14.28 -8.76
N SER A 147 -11.80 -13.04 -8.41
CA SER A 147 -11.41 -11.83 -9.14
C SER A 147 -11.08 -10.68 -8.20
N THR A 148 -10.47 -9.62 -8.73
CA THR A 148 -10.10 -8.43 -7.98
C THR A 148 -10.60 -7.16 -8.70
N PRO A 149 -10.75 -6.04 -7.96
CA PRO A 149 -10.97 -4.74 -8.57
C PRO A 149 -9.89 -4.37 -9.60
N ALA A 150 -10.22 -3.44 -10.50
CA ALA A 150 -9.27 -2.86 -11.43
C ALA A 150 -8.03 -2.29 -10.71
N SER A 151 -6.83 -2.44 -11.30
CA SER A 151 -5.57 -2.00 -10.66
C SER A 151 -5.59 -0.53 -10.25
N TRP A 152 -6.12 0.37 -11.09
CA TRP A 152 -6.25 1.79 -10.71
C TRP A 152 -7.12 2.02 -9.46
N ILE A 153 -8.09 1.14 -9.16
CA ILE A 153 -8.90 1.20 -7.94
C ILE A 153 -8.06 0.76 -6.75
N LEU A 154 -7.39 -0.39 -6.87
CA LEU A 154 -6.57 -0.96 -5.79
C LEU A 154 -5.47 0.02 -5.36
N GLU A 155 -4.71 0.51 -6.33
CA GLU A 155 -3.54 1.36 -6.16
C GLU A 155 -3.94 2.78 -5.73
N GLY A 156 -5.00 3.32 -6.33
CA GLY A 156 -5.55 4.62 -5.94
C GLY A 156 -6.12 4.61 -4.52
N HIS A 157 -6.77 3.52 -4.11
CA HIS A 157 -7.28 3.34 -2.75
C HIS A 157 -6.15 3.16 -1.74
N ALA A 158 -5.11 2.39 -2.07
CA ALA A 158 -3.93 2.26 -1.23
C ALA A 158 -3.25 3.62 -1.00
N ASP A 159 -3.17 4.47 -2.02
CA ASP A 159 -2.69 5.86 -1.88
C ASP A 159 -3.65 6.75 -1.09
N TRP A 160 -4.96 6.58 -1.24
CA TRP A 160 -5.94 7.28 -0.42
C TRP A 160 -5.75 6.96 1.08
N VAL A 161 -5.62 5.67 1.42
CA VAL A 161 -5.36 5.19 2.79
C VAL A 161 -4.04 5.75 3.33
N LYS A 162 -2.98 5.74 2.51
CA LYS A 162 -1.69 6.36 2.86
C LYS A 162 -1.83 7.80 3.32
N TYR A 163 -2.59 8.63 2.61
CA TYR A 163 -2.76 10.04 2.99
C TYR A 163 -3.68 10.22 4.20
N GLN A 164 -4.63 9.32 4.44
CA GLN A 164 -5.39 9.31 5.69
C GLN A 164 -4.50 8.98 6.90
N VAL A 165 -3.56 8.04 6.75
CA VAL A 165 -2.58 7.73 7.80
C VAL A 165 -1.69 8.93 8.10
N PHE A 166 -1.27 9.70 7.09
CA PHE A 166 -0.52 10.94 7.33
C PHE A 166 -1.31 11.97 8.14
N GLU A 167 -2.60 12.15 7.85
CA GLU A 167 -3.49 13.03 8.62
C GLU A 167 -3.63 12.52 10.06
N LEU A 168 -3.94 11.24 10.24
CA LEU A 168 -4.14 10.62 11.56
C LEU A 168 -2.90 10.69 12.46
N LEU A 169 -1.71 10.64 11.86
CA LEU A 169 -0.43 10.78 12.57
C LEU A 169 0.06 12.23 12.69
N GLY A 170 -0.70 13.21 12.17
CA GLY A 170 -0.32 14.62 12.19
C GLY A 170 0.90 14.97 11.34
N MET A 171 1.26 14.14 10.36
CA MET A 171 2.43 14.34 9.49
C MET A 171 2.19 15.35 8.38
N ARG A 172 0.97 15.33 7.83
CA ARG A 172 0.51 16.21 6.76
C ARG A 172 -1.00 16.10 6.67
N THR A 173 -1.68 17.20 6.39
CA THR A 173 -3.13 17.12 6.18
C THR A 173 -3.47 16.42 4.87
N TYR A 174 -4.67 15.83 4.80
CA TYR A 174 -5.19 15.20 3.60
C TYR A 174 -5.31 16.22 2.45
N SER A 175 -5.74 17.45 2.75
CA SER A 175 -5.84 18.55 1.79
C SER A 175 -4.47 18.91 1.20
N GLU A 176 -3.44 19.07 2.03
CA GLU A 176 -2.08 19.34 1.57
C GLU A 176 -1.53 18.20 0.70
N SER A 177 -1.82 16.95 1.08
CA SER A 177 -1.44 15.78 0.29
C SER A 177 -2.09 15.83 -1.08
N ARG A 178 -3.41 16.05 -1.14
CA ARG A 178 -4.17 16.17 -2.40
C ARG A 178 -3.61 17.27 -3.31
N GLU A 179 -3.29 18.45 -2.75
CA GLU A 179 -2.72 19.56 -3.53
C GLU A 179 -1.30 19.28 -4.00
N GLU A 180 -0.48 18.57 -3.23
CA GLU A 180 0.85 18.13 -3.67
C GLU A 180 0.77 17.13 -4.83
N ILE A 181 -0.20 16.21 -4.83
CA ILE A 181 -0.41 15.30 -5.96
C ILE A 181 -0.82 16.07 -7.23
N LYS A 182 -1.74 17.03 -7.12
CA LYS A 182 -2.10 17.91 -8.25
C LYS A 182 -0.88 18.64 -8.79
N ARG A 183 -0.05 19.23 -7.93
CA ARG A 183 1.20 19.90 -8.33
C ARG A 183 2.18 18.95 -9.00
N THR A 184 2.32 17.73 -8.48
CA THR A 184 3.21 16.69 -9.04
C THR A 184 2.75 16.29 -10.43
N ILE A 185 1.44 16.09 -10.63
CA ILE A 185 0.85 15.79 -11.95
C ILE A 185 1.10 16.94 -12.93
N LEU A 186 0.91 18.19 -12.50
CA LEU A 186 1.14 19.36 -13.36
C LEU A 186 2.60 19.57 -13.75
N ARG A 187 3.52 19.11 -12.91
CA ARG A 187 4.98 19.16 -13.14
C ARG A 187 5.53 17.89 -13.80
N ALA A 188 4.69 16.91 -14.08
CA ALA A 188 5.12 15.63 -14.64
C ALA A 188 5.72 15.80 -16.03
N ARG A 189 6.73 14.97 -16.34
CA ARG A 189 7.37 14.95 -17.67
C ARG A 189 6.37 14.61 -18.77
N THR A 190 5.42 13.72 -18.48
CA THR A 190 4.34 13.36 -19.39
C THR A 190 3.20 14.37 -19.20
N PRO A 191 2.76 15.09 -20.24
CA PRO A 191 1.57 15.93 -20.14
C PRO A 191 0.28 15.12 -19.91
N ILE A 192 -0.70 15.68 -19.19
CA ILE A 192 -2.00 15.03 -18.88
C ILE A 192 -2.72 14.49 -20.13
N ARG A 193 -2.65 15.20 -21.28
CA ARG A 193 -3.24 14.74 -22.55
C ARG A 193 -2.69 13.40 -23.06
N PHE A 194 -1.53 12.97 -22.55
CA PHE A 194 -0.89 11.70 -22.89
C PHE A 194 -0.95 10.69 -21.74
N PHE A 195 -1.68 10.99 -20.65
CA PHE A 195 -1.94 9.98 -19.62
C PHE A 195 -2.85 8.90 -20.20
N PRO A 196 -2.58 7.62 -19.91
CA PRO A 196 -3.46 6.54 -20.33
C PRO A 196 -4.84 6.72 -19.66
N PRO A 197 -5.95 6.44 -20.37
CA PRO A 197 -7.27 6.32 -19.76
C PRO A 197 -7.26 5.30 -18.61
N LEU A 198 -8.04 5.53 -17.55
CA LEU A 198 -8.14 4.57 -16.43
C LEU A 198 -8.56 3.16 -16.87
N GLY A 199 -9.39 3.06 -17.91
CA GLY A 199 -9.78 1.76 -18.48
C GLY A 199 -8.59 0.94 -18.99
N ASP A 200 -7.55 1.60 -19.50
CA ASP A 200 -6.31 0.92 -19.93
C ASP A 200 -5.42 0.52 -18.75
N LEU A 201 -5.65 1.11 -17.58
CA LEU A 201 -4.98 0.81 -16.31
C LEU A 201 -5.77 -0.18 -15.44
N ALA A 202 -6.73 -0.90 -16.01
CA ALA A 202 -7.57 -1.83 -15.25
C ALA A 202 -6.87 -3.18 -14.94
N GLY A 203 -6.00 -3.66 -15.83
CA GLY A 203 -5.30 -4.93 -15.65
C GLY A 203 -3.88 -4.77 -15.11
N ALA A 204 -3.43 -5.74 -14.31
CA ALA A 204 -2.13 -5.72 -13.63
C ALA A 204 -0.92 -5.59 -14.59
N ASP A 205 -0.94 -6.30 -15.72
CA ASP A 205 0.16 -6.23 -16.70
C ASP A 205 0.29 -4.85 -17.33
N ARG A 206 -0.86 -4.27 -17.74
CA ARG A 206 -0.90 -2.92 -18.33
C ARG A 206 -0.54 -1.85 -17.30
N TRP A 207 -0.98 -2.02 -16.05
CA TRP A 207 -0.58 -1.15 -14.94
C TRP A 207 0.93 -1.16 -14.74
N THR A 208 1.53 -2.35 -14.73
CA THR A 208 2.97 -2.53 -14.51
C THR A 208 3.77 -1.90 -15.65
N ASP A 209 3.42 -2.18 -16.92
CA ASP A 209 4.07 -1.56 -18.09
C ASP A 209 3.97 -0.03 -18.05
N ALA A 210 2.78 0.50 -17.78
CA ALA A 210 2.55 1.94 -17.69
C ALA A 210 3.35 2.58 -16.55
N SER A 211 3.41 1.93 -15.39
CA SER A 211 4.15 2.42 -14.21
C SER A 211 5.65 2.50 -14.49
N ILE A 212 6.22 1.49 -15.15
CA ILE A 212 7.63 1.47 -15.54
C ILE A 212 7.93 2.54 -16.59
N ARG A 213 7.08 2.66 -17.63
CA ARG A 213 7.35 3.54 -18.78
C ARG A 213 7.03 5.01 -18.55
N LEU A 214 5.91 5.27 -17.88
CA LEU A 214 5.34 6.62 -17.72
C LEU A 214 5.60 7.20 -16.33
N GLY A 215 5.92 6.35 -15.36
CA GLY A 215 6.19 6.74 -13.98
C GLY A 215 4.92 6.97 -13.16
N TRP A 216 5.12 7.57 -11.99
CA TRP A 216 4.11 7.65 -10.93
C TRP A 216 2.92 8.56 -11.26
N ALA A 217 3.13 9.76 -11.83
CA ALA A 217 2.04 10.70 -12.05
C ALA A 217 0.98 10.21 -13.06
N PRO A 218 1.35 9.60 -14.20
CA PRO A 218 0.39 9.03 -15.15
C PRO A 218 -0.23 7.70 -14.71
N THR A 219 0.11 7.17 -13.53
CA THR A 219 -0.44 5.91 -13.00
C THR A 219 -1.02 6.15 -11.62
N TYR A 220 -0.23 5.97 -10.57
CA TYR A 220 -0.59 6.19 -9.16
C TYR A 220 -1.22 7.57 -8.90
N GLY A 221 -0.64 8.64 -9.45
CA GLY A 221 -1.14 10.00 -9.22
C GLY A 221 -2.57 10.21 -9.74
N GLN A 222 -2.86 9.78 -10.98
CA GLN A 222 -4.22 9.85 -11.50
C GLN A 222 -5.18 8.86 -10.83
N ALA A 223 -4.70 7.66 -10.48
CA ALA A 223 -5.49 6.65 -9.78
C ALA A 223 -5.95 7.17 -8.41
N PHE A 224 -5.04 7.81 -7.66
CA PHE A 224 -5.38 8.51 -6.42
C PHE A 224 -6.45 9.57 -6.65
N LEU A 225 -6.30 10.48 -7.63
CA LEU A 225 -7.31 11.52 -7.88
C LEU A 225 -8.66 10.95 -8.34
N ALA A 226 -8.67 9.80 -9.01
CA ALA A 226 -9.90 9.11 -9.38
C ALA A 226 -10.62 8.57 -8.13
N ILE A 227 -9.88 7.93 -7.23
CA ILE A 227 -10.43 7.42 -5.97
C ILE A 227 -10.86 8.56 -5.06
N ASP A 228 -10.08 9.64 -5.00
CA ASP A 228 -10.44 10.87 -4.30
C ASP A 228 -11.79 11.41 -4.79
N MET A 229 -12.01 11.47 -6.11
CA MET A 229 -13.30 11.88 -6.69
C MET A 229 -14.45 10.90 -6.39
N LEU A 230 -14.19 9.59 -6.35
CA LEU A 230 -15.20 8.61 -5.95
C LEU A 230 -15.61 8.79 -4.49
N VAL A 231 -14.63 8.93 -3.59
CA VAL A 231 -14.86 9.11 -2.16
C VAL A 231 -15.56 10.45 -1.89
N GLU A 232 -15.16 11.53 -2.56
CA GLU A 232 -15.86 12.83 -2.49
C GLU A 232 -17.34 12.72 -2.83
N ARG A 233 -17.70 11.88 -3.80
CA ARG A 233 -19.06 11.82 -4.34
C ARG A 233 -19.94 10.80 -3.64
N TYR A 234 -19.38 9.66 -3.28
CA TYR A 234 -20.15 8.50 -2.80
C TYR A 234 -19.74 8.03 -1.40
N GLY A 235 -18.70 8.63 -0.80
CA GLY A 235 -18.16 8.22 0.48
C GLY A 235 -17.27 6.98 0.39
N ILE A 236 -16.41 6.82 1.40
CA ILE A 236 -15.50 5.67 1.49
C ILE A 236 -16.24 4.34 1.66
N GLU A 237 -17.37 4.33 2.38
CA GLU A 237 -18.17 3.12 2.59
C GLU A 237 -18.70 2.50 1.29
N SER A 238 -19.05 3.33 0.31
CA SER A 238 -19.44 2.83 -1.01
C SER A 238 -18.26 2.13 -1.68
N LEU A 239 -17.06 2.72 -1.63
CA LEU A 239 -15.86 2.11 -2.21
C LEU A 239 -15.46 0.81 -1.49
N ASN A 240 -15.53 0.78 -0.15
CA ASN A 240 -15.28 -0.43 0.63
C ASN A 240 -16.32 -1.52 0.33
N THR A 241 -17.59 -1.15 0.18
CA THR A 241 -18.65 -2.08 -0.24
C THR A 241 -18.36 -2.64 -1.62
N TYR A 242 -17.98 -1.81 -2.59
CA TYR A 242 -17.59 -2.26 -3.93
C TYR A 242 -16.42 -3.26 -3.88
N GLN A 243 -15.37 -2.97 -3.11
CA GLN A 243 -14.22 -3.87 -2.95
C GLN A 243 -14.64 -5.21 -2.31
N ARG A 244 -15.47 -5.19 -1.26
CA ARG A 244 -15.96 -6.40 -0.57
C ARG A 244 -16.79 -7.32 -1.47
N ARG A 245 -17.42 -6.82 -2.52
CA ARG A 245 -18.18 -7.68 -3.46
C ARG A 245 -17.31 -8.69 -4.20
N PHE A 246 -16.01 -8.42 -4.33
CA PHE A 246 -15.06 -9.35 -4.92
C PHE A 246 -14.78 -10.58 -4.06
N SER A 247 -15.33 -10.69 -2.84
CA SER A 247 -15.39 -11.94 -2.08
C SER A 247 -16.40 -12.95 -2.62
N THR A 248 -17.29 -12.54 -3.53
CA THR A 248 -18.34 -13.40 -4.09
C THR A 248 -17.95 -13.94 -5.46
N ASP A 249 -18.54 -15.09 -5.84
CA ASP A 249 -18.40 -15.68 -7.19
C ASP A 249 -19.25 -14.96 -8.26
N ALA A 250 -19.82 -13.80 -7.95
CA ALA A 250 -20.59 -13.03 -8.92
C ALA A 250 -19.70 -12.44 -10.02
N ASP A 251 -20.29 -12.18 -11.18
CA ASP A 251 -19.59 -11.52 -12.28
C ASP A 251 -19.11 -10.13 -11.85
N ALA A 252 -17.81 -9.86 -12.00
CA ALA A 252 -17.18 -8.60 -11.63
C ALA A 252 -17.85 -7.39 -12.30
N LEU A 253 -18.42 -7.55 -13.50
CA LEU A 253 -19.15 -6.48 -14.20
C LEU A 253 -20.42 -6.05 -13.43
N SER A 254 -21.01 -6.95 -12.63
CA SER A 254 -22.18 -6.66 -11.81
C SER A 254 -21.86 -5.86 -10.54
N HIS A 255 -20.60 -5.83 -10.09
CA HIS A 255 -20.22 -5.21 -8.82
C HIS A 255 -20.42 -3.70 -8.83
N TRP A 256 -20.01 -3.03 -9.92
CA TRP A 256 -20.11 -1.57 -10.02
C TRP A 256 -21.55 -1.05 -9.95
N PRO A 257 -22.49 -1.49 -10.82
CA PRO A 257 -23.86 -0.97 -10.81
C PRO A 257 -24.64 -1.30 -9.53
N SER A 258 -24.19 -2.28 -8.73
CA SER A 258 -24.81 -2.59 -7.45
C SER A 258 -24.48 -1.59 -6.33
N VAL A 259 -23.48 -0.72 -6.53
CA VAL A 259 -22.99 0.23 -5.53
C VAL A 259 -23.08 1.67 -6.03
N PHE A 260 -22.68 1.91 -7.28
CA PHE A 260 -22.59 3.25 -7.84
C PHE A 260 -23.75 3.54 -8.81
N PRO A 261 -24.34 4.75 -8.76
CA PRO A 261 -25.52 5.09 -9.57
C PRO A 261 -25.19 5.42 -11.04
N ILE A 262 -23.92 5.52 -11.41
CA ILE A 262 -23.46 5.75 -12.79
C ILE A 262 -22.68 4.53 -13.27
N THR A 263 -22.52 4.37 -14.58
CA THR A 263 -21.67 3.29 -15.11
C THR A 263 -20.19 3.58 -14.87
N SER A 264 -19.35 2.54 -14.85
CA SER A 264 -17.90 2.69 -14.70
C SER A 264 -17.31 3.52 -15.85
N SER A 265 -17.76 3.29 -17.08
CA SER A 265 -17.35 4.08 -18.25
C SER A 265 -17.73 5.56 -18.13
N GLU A 266 -18.92 5.85 -17.60
CA GLU A 266 -19.34 7.23 -17.35
C GLU A 266 -18.48 7.90 -16.28
N PHE A 267 -18.16 7.20 -15.20
CA PHE A 267 -17.22 7.70 -14.20
C PHE A 267 -15.85 8.01 -14.80
N VAL A 268 -15.26 7.08 -15.55
CA VAL A 268 -13.95 7.24 -16.19
C VAL A 268 -13.95 8.45 -17.13
N ARG A 269 -15.02 8.67 -17.90
CA ARG A 269 -15.18 9.83 -18.78
C ARG A 269 -15.23 11.14 -18.00
N GLN A 270 -16.01 11.20 -16.92
CA GLN A 270 -16.11 12.40 -16.08
C GLN A 270 -14.78 12.70 -15.37
N PHE A 271 -14.10 11.68 -14.86
CA PHE A 271 -12.78 11.82 -14.25
C PHE A 271 -11.76 12.36 -15.27
N ARG A 272 -11.75 11.81 -16.49
CA ARG A 272 -10.87 12.27 -17.57
C ARG A 272 -11.05 13.78 -17.84
N ALA A 273 -12.29 14.25 -17.92
CA ALA A 273 -12.56 15.67 -18.10
C ALA A 273 -12.05 16.53 -16.93
N ARG A 274 -12.24 16.08 -15.68
CA ARG A 274 -11.72 16.78 -14.48
C ARG A 274 -10.19 16.84 -14.46
N LEU A 275 -9.54 15.75 -14.86
CA LEU A 275 -8.08 15.68 -14.95
C LEU A 275 -7.53 16.62 -16.04
N GLU A 276 -8.19 16.71 -17.19
CA GLU A 276 -7.80 17.65 -18.25
C GLU A 276 -8.03 19.12 -17.88
N GLN A 277 -9.09 19.41 -17.12
CA GLN A 277 -9.34 20.75 -16.57
C GLN A 277 -8.22 21.17 -15.62
N LEU A 278 -7.69 20.25 -14.80
CA LEU A 278 -6.52 20.51 -13.95
C LEU A 278 -5.32 20.96 -14.78
N GLY A 279 -5.09 20.35 -15.95
CA GLY A 279 -4.01 20.71 -16.88
C GLY A 279 -4.29 21.95 -17.73
N GLY A 280 -5.45 22.59 -17.60
CA GLY A 280 -5.87 23.71 -18.45
C GLY A 280 -6.19 23.32 -19.90
N THR A 281 -6.33 22.02 -20.19
CA THR A 281 -6.58 21.47 -21.53
C THR A 281 -8.03 21.02 -21.76
N GLY A 282 -8.88 21.05 -20.72
CA GLY A 282 -10.30 20.75 -20.85
C GLY A 282 -11.12 21.96 -21.37
N PRO A 283 -12.33 21.74 -21.92
CA PRO A 283 -13.25 22.83 -22.21
C PRO A 283 -13.50 23.63 -20.92
N ARG A 284 -13.35 24.96 -20.96
CA ARG A 284 -13.79 25.84 -19.86
C ARG A 284 -15.32 25.79 -19.81
N GLY A 285 -15.86 24.80 -19.10
CA GLY A 285 -17.28 24.66 -18.88
C GLY A 285 -17.76 25.77 -17.95
N THR A 286 -18.61 26.63 -18.50
CA THR A 286 -19.39 27.65 -17.81
C THR A 286 -20.05 27.05 -16.57
N LEU A 287 -19.68 27.56 -15.38
CA LEU A 287 -20.52 27.41 -14.21
C LEU A 287 -21.87 28.07 -14.55
N ALA A 288 -22.90 27.26 -14.76
CA ALA A 288 -24.26 27.75 -14.76
C ALA A 288 -24.50 28.36 -13.37
N VAL A 289 -24.56 29.68 -13.34
CA VAL A 289 -25.14 30.44 -12.23
C VAL A 289 -26.57 29.94 -12.12
N ALA A 290 -26.85 29.20 -11.04
CA ALA A 290 -28.23 28.94 -10.64
C ALA A 290 -28.79 30.29 -10.15
N ASP A 291 -29.60 30.90 -11.01
CA ASP A 291 -30.47 32.00 -10.62
C ASP A 291 -31.64 31.43 -9.81
N ARG A 292 -31.81 32.04 -8.62
CA ARG A 292 -32.92 31.96 -7.64
C ARG A 292 -32.88 30.87 -6.57
#